data_AF-F8NN06-F1
#
_entry.id   AF-F8NN06-F1
#
_cell.length_a   1.000
_cell.length_b   1.000
_cell.length_c   1.000
_cell.angle_alpha   90.00
_cell.angle_beta   90.00
_cell.angle_gamma   90.00
#
_symmetry.space_group_name_H-M   'P 1'
#
loop_
_entity.id
_entity.type
_entity.pdbx_description
1 polymer ?
#
loop_
_entity_poly.entity_id
_entity_poly.type
_entity_poly.pdbx_seq_one_letter_code
_entity_poly.pdbx_strand_id
1 'polypeptide(L)'
;MSPTRHDCMRPPSILSSTTDLHSPPIPTDSIDDSKQPSSSTTATSVSGPSKLPMASTSGRTSAAPAKRPFELSAPSALDASTSEPPRQRQKLSATQKPIPKPSIPPTAQSGVPILRINAALSQVALPVRQAMVKSLYDHFVVLYDTILPTNPTIATEHALRQEEEVYKKSNKLAYRNAVISSIVTLKKRPFPDSISHPSVGTEGDLAIREESRKKRNSLRLTRAHLDSLVMSIEDMQKWGYITGVPDGIGGDRPHAEGKVMQCERCAQPYMVKRDAGVDECIFHWGRPFTKAINGERLRLYSCCSKSTSDGQGCSRGSHVFYESNPEDIHARHPFSFTSNPAPEGKSAASSSGDTALDVVALDCEMIYTTGGMRVARVSVVDGSGAEIFDELVRMDEGVEIIDYNTRFSGITQEDHSKATLSLSSIRNSLDAFINSDTIIVGHALDNDLKTLRMIHHRCIDTVVLFPHRLGAPYRRALRDLAKEHLGLTIQTGGGSVGHSSVEDSIATLDLVRHYVLNDIKPKPKPTPSSTSALSAKEGTDVVATSQSTPAL
;
A
#
# COMPACT_ATOMS: atom_id res chain seq x y z
N MET A 1 -5.83 53.94 -53.42
CA MET A 1 -7.22 53.77 -53.88
C MET A 1 -7.71 52.44 -53.32
N SER A 2 -8.82 52.51 -52.59
CA SER A 2 -9.43 51.46 -51.79
C SER A 2 -10.08 50.31 -52.62
N PRO A 3 -10.47 49.19 -51.96
CA PRO A 3 -10.63 47.84 -52.51
C PRO A 3 -12.10 47.37 -52.58
N THR A 4 -12.40 46.13 -53.04
CA THR A 4 -13.60 45.38 -52.59
C THR A 4 -13.55 43.86 -52.84
N ARG A 5 -14.05 43.13 -51.83
CA ARG A 5 -14.41 41.70 -51.71
C ARG A 5 -15.82 41.41 -52.25
N HIS A 6 -16.18 40.12 -52.39
CA HIS A 6 -17.46 39.41 -52.11
C HIS A 6 -17.55 38.15 -53.00
N ASP A 7 -18.17 37.01 -52.68
CA ASP A 7 -18.98 36.58 -51.54
C ASP A 7 -19.08 35.04 -51.47
N CYS A 8 -19.49 34.57 -50.30
CA CYS A 8 -19.77 33.18 -49.92
C CYS A 8 -21.24 32.82 -50.24
N MET A 9 -21.53 31.64 -50.78
CA MET A 9 -22.91 31.10 -50.91
C MET A 9 -22.97 29.59 -50.62
N ARG A 10 -23.78 29.23 -49.60
CA ARG A 10 -24.28 27.89 -49.25
C ARG A 10 -25.19 27.32 -50.36
N PRO A 11 -25.28 25.98 -50.53
CA PRO A 11 -26.42 25.38 -51.20
C PRO A 11 -27.57 25.03 -50.22
N PRO A 12 -28.83 25.01 -50.68
CA PRO A 12 -30.02 24.98 -49.83
C PRO A 12 -30.58 23.56 -49.59
N SER A 13 -31.33 23.46 -48.50
CA SER A 13 -32.19 22.35 -48.12
C SER A 13 -33.52 22.40 -48.89
N ILE A 14 -34.02 21.25 -49.37
CA ILE A 14 -35.41 21.09 -49.83
C ILE A 14 -36.04 19.93 -49.08
N LEU A 15 -37.18 20.25 -48.46
CA LEU A 15 -38.11 19.36 -47.77
C LEU A 15 -39.32 19.07 -48.67
N SER A 16 -39.88 17.88 -48.44
CA SER A 16 -41.31 17.52 -48.55
C SER A 16 -41.82 16.94 -49.87
N SER A 17 -42.18 15.65 -49.84
CA SER A 17 -43.59 15.23 -49.85
C SER A 17 -43.74 13.73 -49.51
N THR A 18 -44.60 13.50 -48.53
CA THR A 18 -45.19 12.24 -48.03
C THR A 18 -46.02 11.48 -49.07
N THR A 19 -46.00 10.14 -49.05
CA THR A 19 -47.10 9.26 -48.58
C THR A 19 -46.83 7.77 -48.86
N ASP A 20 -46.92 6.99 -47.78
CA ASP A 20 -47.60 5.69 -47.64
C ASP A 20 -47.11 4.37 -48.27
N LEU A 21 -47.09 3.38 -47.36
CA LEU A 21 -47.39 1.94 -47.52
C LEU A 21 -46.35 1.04 -48.19
N HIS A 22 -45.57 0.31 -47.37
CA HIS A 22 -45.67 -1.15 -47.17
C HIS A 22 -44.39 -1.71 -46.52
N SER A 23 -44.54 -2.30 -45.34
CA SER A 23 -43.55 -3.19 -44.74
C SER A 23 -43.84 -4.65 -45.15
N PRO A 24 -42.81 -5.46 -45.42
CA PRO A 24 -42.93 -6.91 -45.23
C PRO A 24 -41.63 -7.50 -44.59
N PRO A 25 -41.59 -8.79 -44.21
CA PRO A 25 -42.07 -9.23 -42.90
C PRO A 25 -41.03 -10.04 -42.10
N ILE A 26 -41.32 -10.23 -40.82
CA ILE A 26 -40.75 -11.21 -39.90
C ILE A 26 -41.24 -12.61 -40.32
N PRO A 27 -40.39 -13.66 -40.33
CA PRO A 27 -40.87 -15.03 -40.41
C PRO A 27 -41.09 -15.61 -39.00
N THR A 28 -42.37 -15.77 -38.66
CA THR A 28 -42.85 -16.75 -37.68
C THR A 28 -44.03 -17.47 -38.32
N ASP A 29 -43.98 -18.80 -38.35
CA ASP A 29 -45.17 -19.67 -38.42
C ASP A 29 -44.89 -20.92 -37.57
N SER A 30 -45.64 -21.20 -36.48
CA SER A 30 -47.06 -21.63 -36.33
C SER A 30 -47.15 -23.17 -36.33
N ILE A 31 -47.33 -23.86 -35.19
CA ILE A 31 -48.53 -24.09 -34.35
C ILE A 31 -49.56 -25.04 -35.01
N ASP A 32 -49.86 -26.16 -34.34
CA ASP A 32 -51.24 -26.65 -34.01
C ASP A 32 -51.09 -27.80 -32.96
N ASP A 33 -51.48 -27.71 -31.69
CA ASP A 33 -52.79 -27.54 -31.01
C ASP A 33 -53.49 -28.88 -30.69
N SER A 34 -53.70 -29.15 -29.38
CA SER A 34 -54.91 -29.75 -28.80
C SER A 34 -54.71 -30.39 -27.40
N LYS A 35 -55.36 -29.74 -26.42
CA LYS A 35 -56.16 -30.29 -25.29
C LYS A 35 -55.55 -31.17 -24.18
N GLN A 36 -55.62 -30.59 -22.97
CA GLN A 36 -55.89 -31.18 -21.63
C GLN A 36 -56.90 -32.35 -21.61
N PRO A 37 -56.88 -33.26 -20.59
CA PRO A 37 -57.14 -32.92 -19.17
C PRO A 37 -56.34 -33.67 -18.08
N SER A 38 -56.54 -33.17 -16.86
CA SER A 38 -56.07 -33.64 -15.55
C SER A 38 -56.63 -34.99 -15.08
N SER A 39 -55.84 -35.80 -14.35
CA SER A 39 -56.13 -36.22 -12.95
C SER A 39 -55.24 -37.37 -12.42
N SER A 40 -54.74 -37.18 -11.18
CA SER A 40 -54.72 -38.11 -10.03
C SER A 40 -53.78 -39.33 -9.92
N THR A 41 -53.08 -39.38 -8.76
CA THR A 41 -52.74 -40.55 -7.88
C THR A 41 -51.76 -41.61 -8.45
N THR A 42 -50.81 -42.22 -7.72
CA THR A 42 -50.69 -42.58 -6.30
C THR A 42 -49.25 -43.06 -6.02
N ALA A 43 -48.75 -42.89 -4.79
CA ALA A 43 -47.71 -43.74 -4.22
C ALA A 43 -48.24 -45.18 -3.97
N THR A 44 -47.37 -46.19 -3.82
CA THR A 44 -47.31 -47.14 -2.67
C THR A 44 -46.32 -48.29 -2.94
N SER A 45 -45.63 -48.68 -1.87
CA SER A 45 -44.74 -49.82 -1.58
C SER A 45 -45.35 -51.24 -1.69
N VAL A 46 -44.50 -52.29 -1.64
CA VAL A 46 -44.50 -53.43 -0.66
C VAL A 46 -44.05 -54.80 -1.25
N SER A 47 -43.16 -55.48 -0.48
CA SER A 47 -42.96 -56.95 -0.24
C SER A 47 -42.07 -57.86 -1.13
N GLY A 48 -41.32 -58.76 -0.43
CA GLY A 48 -40.43 -59.85 -0.91
C GLY A 48 -41.14 -61.07 -1.55
N PRO A 49 -40.57 -62.32 -1.61
CA PRO A 49 -39.82 -63.02 -0.55
C PRO A 49 -38.69 -64.05 -0.96
N SER A 50 -38.05 -64.63 0.08
CA SER A 50 -37.54 -66.02 0.27
C SER A 50 -36.47 -66.69 -0.62
N LYS A 51 -35.38 -67.20 0.02
CA LYS A 51 -35.09 -68.66 0.20
C LYS A 51 -33.82 -68.99 1.03
N LEU A 52 -33.98 -70.00 1.89
CA LEU A 52 -33.05 -70.83 2.68
C LEU A 52 -32.11 -71.70 1.78
N PRO A 53 -31.02 -72.40 2.25
CA PRO A 53 -30.98 -73.28 3.46
C PRO A 53 -29.66 -73.51 4.28
N MET A 54 -29.86 -74.11 5.48
CA MET A 54 -29.12 -75.16 6.26
C MET A 54 -27.61 -75.01 6.62
N ALA A 55 -27.23 -74.92 7.92
CA ALA A 55 -26.82 -75.98 8.91
C ALA A 55 -25.30 -76.30 8.87
N SER A 56 -24.47 -76.53 9.93
CA SER A 56 -24.60 -76.76 11.39
C SER A 56 -23.21 -76.73 12.09
N THR A 57 -23.19 -76.67 13.45
CA THR A 57 -22.15 -77.14 14.45
C THR A 57 -20.78 -76.44 14.55
N SER A 58 -20.08 -76.20 15.69
CA SER A 58 -20.19 -76.38 17.16
C SER A 58 -19.05 -75.50 17.78
N GLY A 59 -19.16 -74.77 18.90
CA GLY A 59 -18.96 -75.25 20.29
C GLY A 59 -18.05 -74.30 21.12
N ARG A 60 -18.60 -73.74 22.23
CA ARG A 60 -18.06 -73.36 23.59
C ARG A 60 -16.54 -73.08 23.78
N THR A 61 -16.07 -72.11 24.60
CA THR A 61 -16.36 -71.85 26.04
C THR A 61 -15.99 -70.43 26.56
N SER A 62 -16.81 -69.93 27.50
CA SER A 62 -16.57 -69.06 28.71
C SER A 62 -15.80 -67.72 28.57
N ALA A 63 -16.37 -66.52 28.76
CA ALA A 63 -17.07 -65.93 29.94
C ALA A 63 -16.19 -65.93 31.22
N ALA A 64 -16.02 -64.87 32.01
CA ALA A 64 -16.98 -63.87 32.45
C ALA A 64 -16.28 -62.69 33.20
N PRO A 65 -17.02 -61.63 33.57
CA PRO A 65 -16.49 -60.28 33.83
C PRO A 65 -16.79 -59.71 35.24
N ALA A 66 -16.18 -58.54 35.50
CA ALA A 66 -16.68 -57.32 36.14
C ALA A 66 -17.47 -57.29 37.47
N LYS A 67 -17.11 -56.23 38.24
CA LYS A 67 -17.88 -55.36 39.18
C LYS A 67 -17.66 -55.57 40.68
N ARG A 68 -17.30 -54.44 41.32
CA ARG A 68 -17.34 -54.10 42.77
C ARG A 68 -18.79 -53.86 43.24
N PRO A 69 -19.10 -53.87 44.57
CA PRO A 69 -18.99 -52.68 45.44
C PRO A 69 -18.58 -52.90 46.93
N PHE A 70 -18.21 -51.78 47.57
CA PHE A 70 -18.14 -51.32 49.00
C PHE A 70 -18.79 -52.17 50.13
N GLU A 71 -18.45 -52.11 51.45
CA GLU A 71 -18.03 -51.03 52.36
C GLU A 71 -17.48 -51.55 53.74
N LEU A 72 -16.59 -50.76 54.39
CA LEU A 72 -16.29 -50.48 55.84
C LEU A 72 -16.19 -51.56 56.95
N SER A 73 -15.06 -51.54 57.70
CA SER A 73 -14.92 -51.16 59.14
C SER A 73 -13.50 -51.46 59.73
N ALA A 74 -13.02 -50.63 60.65
CA ALA A 74 -11.70 -50.63 61.36
C ALA A 74 -11.70 -51.56 62.62
N PRO A 75 -10.75 -51.55 63.62
CA PRO A 75 -9.45 -50.85 63.80
C PRO A 75 -8.31 -51.69 64.48
N SER A 76 -7.23 -51.02 64.94
CA SER A 76 -6.19 -51.41 65.95
C SER A 76 -4.88 -52.01 65.41
N ALA A 77 -3.69 -51.92 66.02
CA ALA A 77 -2.94 -50.99 66.88
C ALA A 77 -1.59 -51.71 67.20
N LEU A 78 -0.61 -50.97 67.79
CA LEU A 78 0.64 -51.42 68.47
C LEU A 78 1.93 -51.47 67.60
N ASP A 79 3.14 -51.11 68.07
CA ASP A 79 3.67 -50.22 69.13
C ASP A 79 5.23 -50.26 69.07
N ALA A 80 5.88 -49.40 69.87
CA ALA A 80 7.30 -49.33 70.33
C ALA A 80 8.25 -48.40 69.52
N SER A 81 8.69 -47.20 69.97
CA SER A 81 9.31 -46.70 71.25
C SER A 81 10.75 -47.22 71.44
N THR A 82 11.81 -46.49 71.84
CA THR A 82 12.09 -45.27 72.65
C THR A 82 13.52 -44.78 72.28
N SER A 83 14.02 -43.55 72.51
CA SER A 83 14.24 -42.85 73.79
C SER A 83 14.72 -41.38 73.61
N GLU A 84 14.42 -40.55 74.61
CA GLU A 84 14.69 -39.09 74.80
C GLU A 84 15.67 -38.91 76.01
N PRO A 85 15.98 -37.69 76.56
CA PRO A 85 16.62 -36.44 76.09
C PRO A 85 17.84 -36.07 77.02
N PRO A 86 18.48 -34.84 77.07
CA PRO A 86 17.88 -33.61 77.66
C PRO A 86 18.41 -32.21 77.19
N ARG A 87 17.50 -31.22 77.29
CA ARG A 87 17.59 -29.80 77.75
C ARG A 87 18.92 -28.97 77.82
N GLN A 88 18.82 -27.76 77.22
CA GLN A 88 19.08 -26.38 77.77
C GLN A 88 20.49 -25.74 77.67
N ARG A 89 20.61 -24.63 76.90
CA ARG A 89 20.84 -23.22 77.35
C ARG A 89 21.37 -22.28 76.23
N GLN A 90 20.91 -21.03 76.26
CA GLN A 90 21.25 -19.89 75.38
C GLN A 90 22.70 -19.38 75.57
N LYS A 91 23.32 -18.83 74.51
CA LYS A 91 24.08 -17.55 74.59
C LYS A 91 24.39 -16.90 73.23
N LEU A 92 23.90 -15.66 73.09
CA LEU A 92 24.49 -14.43 72.52
C LEU A 92 25.63 -14.51 71.48
N SER A 93 25.47 -13.68 70.43
CA SER A 93 26.43 -12.73 69.81
C SER A 93 26.73 -12.88 68.29
N ALA A 94 26.44 -11.75 67.62
CA ALA A 94 27.08 -11.07 66.49
C ALA A 94 27.52 -11.80 65.20
N THR A 95 26.88 -11.33 64.13
CA THR A 95 27.13 -11.45 62.68
C THR A 95 28.52 -10.99 62.23
N GLN A 96 29.11 -11.67 61.23
CA GLN A 96 29.53 -11.07 59.95
C GLN A 96 29.91 -12.14 58.90
N LYS A 97 29.13 -12.21 57.82
CA LYS A 97 29.58 -12.71 56.51
C LYS A 97 29.12 -11.73 55.41
N PRO A 98 29.92 -11.55 54.35
CA PRO A 98 29.90 -10.34 53.53
C PRO A 98 28.71 -10.24 52.57
N ILE A 99 28.27 -9.00 52.37
CA ILE A 99 27.22 -8.57 51.45
C ILE A 99 27.68 -8.79 49.99
N PRO A 100 26.93 -9.50 49.14
CA PRO A 100 27.15 -9.44 47.70
C PRO A 100 26.59 -8.12 47.16
N LYS A 101 27.46 -7.36 46.50
CA LYS A 101 27.08 -6.18 45.69
C LYS A 101 26.12 -6.61 44.57
N PRO A 102 25.05 -5.85 44.27
CA PRO A 102 24.15 -6.17 43.16
C PRO A 102 24.84 -5.88 41.83
N SER A 103 24.85 -6.90 40.98
CA SER A 103 25.44 -6.90 39.63
C SER A 103 24.36 -6.73 38.56
N ILE A 104 24.62 -5.76 37.67
CA ILE A 104 24.42 -5.78 36.20
C ILE A 104 22.95 -5.66 35.68
N PRO A 105 22.67 -4.78 34.66
CA PRO A 105 21.37 -4.72 33.97
C PRO A 105 21.10 -5.95 33.08
N PRO A 106 19.85 -6.23 32.66
CA PRO A 106 19.44 -7.52 32.13
C PRO A 106 19.91 -7.77 30.68
N THR A 107 20.67 -8.84 30.47
CA THR A 107 20.84 -9.48 29.17
C THR A 107 19.61 -10.34 28.87
N ALA A 108 18.99 -10.16 27.71
CA ALA A 108 17.81 -10.88 27.25
C ALA A 108 18.07 -12.39 27.19
N GLN A 109 17.41 -13.17 28.06
CA GLN A 109 17.46 -14.63 28.03
C GLN A 109 16.45 -15.12 26.97
N SER A 110 16.93 -15.85 25.96
CA SER A 110 16.08 -16.59 25.03
C SER A 110 15.45 -17.78 25.75
N GLY A 111 14.13 -17.97 25.60
CA GLY A 111 13.39 -19.08 26.21
C GLY A 111 12.13 -18.65 26.97
N VAL A 112 11.54 -19.60 27.72
CA VAL A 112 10.33 -19.35 28.50
C VAL A 112 10.59 -18.19 29.50
N PRO A 113 9.79 -17.11 29.47
CA PRO A 113 10.05 -15.96 30.32
C PRO A 113 9.81 -16.26 31.80
N ILE A 114 10.68 -15.74 32.68
CA ILE A 114 10.54 -15.85 34.13
C ILE A 114 10.19 -14.48 34.71
N LEU A 115 9.07 -14.40 35.44
CA LEU A 115 8.62 -13.18 36.12
C LEU A 115 9.48 -12.92 37.36
N ARG A 116 10.38 -11.92 37.29
CA ARG A 116 11.19 -11.47 38.43
C ARG A 116 10.50 -10.32 39.17
N ILE A 117 9.39 -10.61 39.84
CA ILE A 117 8.55 -9.62 40.54
C ILE A 117 8.46 -9.98 42.03
N ASN A 118 8.49 -8.99 42.91
CA ASN A 118 8.26 -9.21 44.33
C ASN A 118 6.82 -9.67 44.59
N ALA A 119 6.65 -10.82 45.24
CA ALA A 119 5.34 -11.43 45.53
C ALA A 119 4.40 -10.48 46.30
N ALA A 120 4.95 -9.62 47.16
CA ALA A 120 4.17 -8.67 47.95
C ALA A 120 3.51 -7.56 47.11
N LEU A 121 4.01 -7.31 45.89
CA LEU A 121 3.50 -6.27 45.00
C LEU A 121 2.48 -6.80 43.97
N SER A 122 2.27 -8.12 43.92
CA SER A 122 1.41 -8.75 42.93
C SER A 122 0.01 -9.01 43.49
N GLN A 123 -1.03 -8.48 42.82
CA GLN A 123 -2.43 -8.73 43.17
C GLN A 123 -2.86 -10.18 42.84
N VAL A 124 -2.18 -10.81 41.88
CA VAL A 124 -2.39 -12.20 41.45
C VAL A 124 -1.20 -13.05 41.92
N ALA A 125 -1.47 -14.27 42.37
CA ALA A 125 -0.42 -15.19 42.83
C ALA A 125 0.62 -15.45 41.72
N LEU A 126 1.91 -15.31 42.04
CA LEU A 126 3.00 -15.45 41.07
C LEU A 126 3.00 -16.79 40.30
N PRO A 127 2.71 -17.96 40.91
CA PRO A 127 2.61 -19.21 40.15
C PRO A 127 1.55 -19.17 39.03
N VAL A 128 0.43 -18.48 39.27
CA VAL A 128 -0.63 -18.31 38.27
C VAL A 128 -0.15 -17.40 37.15
N ARG A 129 0.46 -16.26 37.49
CA ARG A 129 1.01 -15.33 36.49
C ARG A 129 2.10 -16.02 35.63
N GLN A 130 3.01 -16.74 36.27
CA GLN A 130 4.08 -17.48 35.61
C GLN A 130 3.55 -18.55 34.63
N ALA A 131 2.48 -19.27 35.01
CA ALA A 131 1.82 -20.21 34.11
C ALA A 131 1.14 -19.51 32.92
N MET A 132 0.54 -18.35 33.14
CA MET A 132 -0.09 -17.54 32.07
C MET A 132 0.96 -16.98 31.09
N VAL A 133 2.08 -16.46 31.59
CA VAL A 133 3.21 -16.00 30.77
C VAL A 133 3.78 -17.14 29.93
N LYS A 134 3.97 -18.33 30.52
CA LYS A 134 4.41 -19.51 29.77
C LYS A 134 3.43 -19.82 28.64
N SER A 135 2.12 -19.79 28.92
CA SER A 135 1.10 -20.09 27.91
C SER A 135 1.10 -19.06 26.76
N LEU A 136 1.26 -17.77 27.07
CA LEU A 136 1.44 -16.72 26.05
C LEU A 136 2.70 -16.99 25.21
N TYR A 137 3.83 -17.28 25.86
CA TYR A 137 5.08 -17.58 25.19
C TYR A 137 4.94 -18.77 24.24
N ASP A 138 4.36 -19.88 24.67
CA ASP A 138 4.17 -21.07 23.84
C ASP A 138 3.38 -20.73 22.54
N HIS A 139 2.37 -19.85 22.63
CA HIS A 139 1.60 -19.42 21.46
C HIS A 139 2.33 -18.38 20.59
N PHE A 140 3.12 -17.48 21.18
CA PHE A 140 3.99 -16.58 20.41
C PHE A 140 5.06 -17.37 19.65
N VAL A 141 5.60 -18.45 20.23
CA VAL A 141 6.55 -19.32 19.53
C VAL A 141 5.92 -19.94 18.29
N VAL A 142 4.69 -20.45 18.41
CA VAL A 142 3.95 -21.00 17.26
C VAL A 142 3.68 -19.93 16.21
N LEU A 143 3.27 -18.72 16.62
CA LEU A 143 3.01 -17.63 15.68
C LEU A 143 4.30 -17.17 14.98
N TYR A 144 5.44 -17.16 15.66
CA TYR A 144 6.69 -16.57 15.18
C TYR A 144 7.70 -17.58 14.60
N ASP A 145 7.26 -18.79 14.27
CA ASP A 145 8.11 -19.89 13.78
C ASP A 145 9.11 -19.46 12.70
N THR A 146 8.66 -18.67 11.73
CA THR A 146 9.46 -18.16 10.60
C THR A 146 10.46 -17.07 10.98
N ILE A 147 10.18 -16.25 12.01
CA ILE A 147 10.97 -15.07 12.37
C ILE A 147 11.91 -15.32 13.55
N LEU A 148 11.66 -16.36 14.35
CA LEU A 148 12.46 -16.74 15.51
C LEU A 148 13.93 -17.06 15.19
N PRO A 149 14.28 -17.74 14.08
CA PRO A 149 15.68 -18.00 13.75
C PRO A 149 16.52 -16.73 13.61
N THR A 150 15.91 -15.64 13.14
CA THR A 150 16.56 -14.34 13.00
C THR A 150 16.45 -13.50 14.28
N ASN A 151 15.39 -13.68 15.08
CA ASN A 151 15.11 -12.90 16.28
C ASN A 151 14.69 -13.79 17.46
N PRO A 152 15.65 -14.43 18.16
CA PRO A 152 15.33 -15.45 19.16
C PRO A 152 14.66 -14.93 20.43
N THR A 153 14.74 -13.62 20.75
CA THR A 153 14.19 -13.04 21.99
C THR A 153 12.76 -12.51 21.84
N ILE A 154 12.26 -12.34 20.61
CA ILE A 154 11.04 -11.58 20.34
C ILE A 154 9.78 -12.21 20.98
N ALA A 155 9.68 -13.55 20.99
CA ALA A 155 8.57 -14.24 21.62
C ALA A 155 8.59 -14.08 23.15
N THR A 156 9.77 -14.12 23.76
CA THR A 156 9.95 -13.90 25.19
C THR A 156 9.54 -12.48 25.58
N GLU A 157 10.03 -11.48 24.83
CA GLU A 157 9.72 -10.07 25.05
C GLU A 157 8.23 -9.78 24.89
N HIS A 158 7.59 -10.29 23.83
CA HIS A 158 6.16 -10.06 23.57
C HIS A 158 5.26 -10.77 24.58
N ALA A 159 5.63 -11.97 25.03
CA ALA A 159 4.89 -12.67 26.07
C ALA A 159 4.89 -11.89 27.40
N LEU A 160 6.04 -11.33 27.79
CA LEU A 160 6.16 -10.49 28.99
C LEU A 160 5.35 -9.19 28.86
N ARG A 161 5.50 -8.46 27.74
CA ARG A 161 4.76 -7.21 27.52
C ARG A 161 3.25 -7.44 27.47
N GLN A 162 2.79 -8.48 26.78
CA GLN A 162 1.37 -8.83 26.70
C GLN A 162 0.80 -9.18 28.09
N GLU A 163 1.54 -9.96 28.88
CA GLU A 163 1.09 -10.26 30.25
C GLU A 163 1.01 -9.00 31.11
N GLU A 164 2.00 -8.13 31.02
CA GLU A 164 2.03 -6.88 31.78
C GLU A 164 0.87 -5.96 31.38
N GLU A 165 0.54 -5.86 30.09
CA GLU A 165 -0.62 -5.12 29.59
C GLU A 165 -1.93 -5.66 30.16
N VAL A 166 -2.12 -6.98 30.14
CA VAL A 166 -3.32 -7.63 30.69
C VAL A 166 -3.38 -7.45 32.19
N TYR A 167 -2.26 -7.59 32.90
CA TYR A 167 -2.16 -7.41 34.34
C TYR A 167 -2.51 -5.99 34.77
N LYS A 168 -2.07 -4.96 34.04
CA LYS A 168 -2.40 -3.56 34.31
C LYS A 168 -3.88 -3.23 34.07
N LYS A 169 -4.51 -3.87 33.07
CA LYS A 169 -5.91 -3.61 32.69
C LYS A 169 -6.94 -4.45 33.43
N SER A 170 -6.52 -5.57 34.04
CA SER A 170 -7.43 -6.56 34.63
C SER A 170 -7.38 -6.54 36.15
N ASN A 171 -8.49 -6.92 36.78
CA ASN A 171 -8.51 -7.21 38.21
C ASN A 171 -8.13 -8.68 38.51
N LYS A 172 -7.93 -9.01 39.79
CA LYS A 172 -7.50 -10.35 40.24
C LYS A 172 -8.37 -11.50 39.73
N LEU A 173 -9.69 -11.32 39.65
CA LEU A 173 -10.64 -12.36 39.25
C LEU A 173 -10.72 -12.51 37.73
N ALA A 174 -10.58 -11.42 36.99
CA ALA A 174 -10.65 -11.40 35.54
C ALA A 174 -9.33 -11.74 34.84
N TYR A 175 -8.19 -11.57 35.52
CA TYR A 175 -6.84 -11.70 34.94
C TYR A 175 -6.64 -12.99 34.13
N ARG A 176 -6.98 -14.15 34.70
CA ARG A 176 -6.80 -15.44 34.01
C ARG A 176 -7.63 -15.51 32.71
N ASN A 177 -8.88 -15.07 32.78
CA ASN A 177 -9.77 -15.08 31.62
C ASN A 177 -9.31 -14.07 30.56
N ALA A 178 -8.82 -12.91 30.97
CA ALA A 178 -8.27 -11.90 30.07
C ALA A 178 -7.03 -12.43 29.31
N VAL A 179 -6.11 -13.14 29.99
CA VAL A 179 -4.97 -13.78 29.29
C VAL A 179 -5.44 -14.85 28.31
N ILE A 180 -6.42 -15.69 28.70
CA ILE A 180 -7.00 -16.69 27.79
C ILE A 180 -7.63 -16.02 26.56
N SER A 181 -8.33 -14.91 26.73
CA SER A 181 -8.86 -14.11 25.62
C SER A 181 -7.74 -13.60 24.70
N SER A 182 -6.64 -13.06 25.25
CA SER A 182 -5.48 -12.64 24.45
C SER A 182 -4.81 -13.80 23.72
N ILE A 183 -4.85 -15.02 24.26
CA ILE A 183 -4.37 -16.21 23.54
C ILE A 183 -5.31 -16.55 22.38
N VAL A 184 -6.63 -16.46 22.58
CA VAL A 184 -7.62 -16.73 21.52
C VAL A 184 -7.46 -15.75 20.35
N THR A 185 -7.22 -14.46 20.62
CA THR A 185 -6.95 -13.46 19.58
C THR A 185 -5.61 -13.72 18.89
N LEU A 186 -4.56 -14.10 19.65
CA LEU A 186 -3.24 -14.45 19.11
C LEU A 186 -3.32 -15.61 18.12
N LYS A 187 -4.09 -16.65 18.43
CA LYS A 187 -4.32 -17.82 17.55
C LYS A 187 -5.02 -17.49 16.24
N LYS A 188 -5.76 -16.38 16.18
CA LYS A 188 -6.47 -15.93 14.96
C LYS A 188 -5.60 -15.07 14.05
N ARG A 189 -4.39 -14.69 14.47
CA ARG A 189 -3.53 -13.81 13.69
C ARG A 189 -2.91 -14.56 12.50
N PRO A 190 -2.73 -13.91 11.34
CA PRO A 190 -1.97 -14.48 10.25
C PRO A 190 -0.49 -14.63 10.64
N PHE A 191 0.12 -15.73 10.19
CA PHE A 191 1.53 -16.02 10.42
C PHE A 191 2.41 -14.96 9.74
N PRO A 192 3.30 -14.28 10.49
CA PRO A 192 4.19 -13.28 9.93
C PRO A 192 5.31 -13.91 9.09
N ASP A 193 5.70 -13.21 8.04
CA ASP A 193 6.86 -13.53 7.19
C ASP A 193 8.13 -12.76 7.59
N SER A 194 7.96 -11.68 8.37
CA SER A 194 8.98 -10.70 8.70
C SER A 194 8.65 -9.99 10.01
N ILE A 195 9.65 -9.36 10.64
CA ILE A 195 9.45 -8.62 11.90
C ILE A 195 8.52 -7.40 11.74
N SER A 196 8.46 -6.83 10.54
CA SER A 196 7.58 -5.72 10.16
C SER A 196 6.14 -6.13 9.89
N HIS A 197 5.82 -7.44 9.97
CA HIS A 197 4.49 -7.92 9.61
C HIS A 197 3.41 -7.39 10.58
N PRO A 198 2.21 -7.00 10.10
CA PRO A 198 1.16 -6.39 10.93
C PRO A 198 0.73 -7.20 12.16
N SER A 199 0.85 -8.53 12.12
CA SER A 199 0.52 -9.43 13.24
C SER A 199 1.52 -9.43 14.40
N VAL A 200 2.71 -8.86 14.21
CA VAL A 200 3.82 -8.89 15.18
C VAL A 200 3.63 -7.81 16.25
N GLY A 201 3.76 -8.20 17.52
CA GLY A 201 3.54 -7.31 18.68
C GLY A 201 2.48 -7.81 19.64
N THR A 202 2.26 -7.03 20.70
CA THR A 202 1.17 -7.23 21.66
C THR A 202 -0.17 -6.72 21.12
N GLU A 203 -1.28 -7.05 21.78
CA GLU A 203 -2.57 -6.45 21.48
C GLU A 203 -2.56 -4.93 21.60
N GLY A 204 -1.80 -4.37 22.57
CA GLY A 204 -1.56 -2.94 22.67
C GLY A 204 -0.87 -2.36 21.44
N ASP A 205 0.21 -2.99 20.97
CA ASP A 205 0.92 -2.54 19.75
C ASP A 205 -0.01 -2.56 18.53
N LEU A 206 -0.82 -3.62 18.39
CA LEU A 206 -1.78 -3.76 17.29
C LEU A 206 -2.88 -2.68 17.36
N ALA A 207 -3.40 -2.39 18.55
CA ALA A 207 -4.39 -1.33 18.76
C ALA A 207 -3.81 0.06 18.43
N ILE A 208 -2.58 0.35 18.85
CA ILE A 208 -1.90 1.62 18.53
C ILE A 208 -1.71 1.76 17.01
N ARG A 209 -1.30 0.69 16.32
CA ARG A 209 -1.16 0.70 14.85
C ARG A 209 -2.51 0.89 14.16
N GLU A 210 -3.57 0.26 14.66
CA GLU A 210 -4.91 0.42 14.12
C GLU A 210 -5.43 1.85 14.30
N GLU A 211 -5.24 2.46 15.48
CA GLU A 211 -5.59 3.85 15.74
C GLU A 211 -4.79 4.81 14.85
N SER A 212 -3.48 4.58 14.73
CA SER A 212 -2.61 5.36 13.85
C SER A 212 -3.05 5.26 12.38
N ARG A 213 -3.45 4.07 11.94
CA ARG A 213 -4.03 3.85 10.60
C ARG A 213 -5.36 4.58 10.44
N LYS A 214 -6.26 4.54 11.43
CA LYS A 214 -7.53 5.30 11.40
C LYS A 214 -7.28 6.81 11.33
N LYS A 215 -6.34 7.31 12.12
CA LYS A 215 -5.94 8.73 12.10
C LYS A 215 -5.35 9.13 10.76
N ARG A 216 -4.50 8.30 10.16
CA ARG A 216 -3.96 8.51 8.82
C ARG A 216 -5.07 8.55 7.77
N ASN A 217 -5.92 7.52 7.73
CA ASN A 217 -6.94 7.39 6.70
C ASN A 217 -8.05 8.45 6.82
N SER A 218 -8.28 9.00 8.02
CA SER A 218 -9.23 10.12 8.22
C SER A 218 -8.65 11.49 7.86
N LEU A 219 -7.33 11.60 7.64
CA LEU A 219 -6.71 12.85 7.24
C LEU A 219 -6.93 13.12 5.75
N ARG A 220 -7.81 14.08 5.46
CA ARG A 220 -7.91 14.68 4.12
C ARG A 220 -6.75 15.67 3.93
N LEU A 221 -5.89 15.41 2.95
CA LEU A 221 -4.82 16.34 2.57
C LEU A 221 -5.41 17.56 1.86
N THR A 222 -4.84 18.72 2.14
CA THR A 222 -5.23 20.02 1.59
C THR A 222 -3.96 20.81 1.26
N ARG A 223 -4.06 21.90 0.50
CA ARG A 223 -2.90 22.73 0.14
C ARG A 223 -2.14 23.23 1.37
N ALA A 224 -2.86 23.66 2.41
CA ALA A 224 -2.26 24.15 3.65
C ALA A 224 -1.37 23.13 4.37
N HIS A 225 -1.65 21.83 4.22
CA HIS A 225 -0.80 20.77 4.79
C HIS A 225 0.50 20.56 3.99
N LEU A 226 0.50 20.90 2.71
CA LEU A 226 1.46 20.40 1.72
C LEU A 226 2.30 21.49 1.06
N ASP A 227 1.92 22.76 1.12
CA ASP A 227 2.63 23.87 0.45
C ASP A 227 4.15 23.89 0.72
N SER A 228 4.57 23.57 1.95
CA SER A 228 6.00 23.55 2.29
C SER A 228 6.77 22.35 1.76
N LEU A 229 6.08 21.36 1.18
CA LEU A 229 6.66 20.13 0.64
C LEU A 229 6.72 20.13 -0.89
N VAL A 230 6.11 21.13 -1.54
CA VAL A 230 6.14 21.27 -3.00
C VAL A 230 7.59 21.41 -3.46
N MET A 231 7.95 20.66 -4.50
CA MET A 231 9.30 20.66 -5.05
C MET A 231 9.63 22.01 -5.69
N SER A 232 10.89 22.45 -5.56
CA SER A 232 11.39 23.59 -6.32
C SER A 232 11.53 23.21 -7.80
N ILE A 233 11.44 24.19 -8.71
CA ILE A 233 11.65 23.96 -10.15
C ILE A 233 13.05 23.35 -10.42
N GLU A 234 14.07 23.77 -9.66
CA GLU A 234 15.42 23.23 -9.75
C GLU A 234 15.48 21.74 -9.37
N ASP A 235 14.79 21.35 -8.29
CA ASP A 235 14.68 19.94 -7.91
C ASP A 235 13.89 19.15 -8.96
N MET A 236 12.82 19.71 -9.51
CA MET A 236 12.06 19.08 -10.61
C MET A 236 12.98 18.81 -11.81
N GLN A 237 13.80 19.78 -12.24
CA GLN A 237 14.77 19.59 -13.32
C GLN A 237 15.80 18.51 -12.98
N LYS A 238 16.33 18.51 -11.75
CA LYS A 238 17.29 17.51 -11.26
C LYS A 238 16.72 16.09 -11.31
N TRP A 239 15.43 15.92 -11.04
CA TRP A 239 14.73 14.64 -11.11
C TRP A 239 14.22 14.28 -12.51
N GLY A 240 14.46 15.15 -13.50
CA GLY A 240 14.18 14.90 -14.91
C GLY A 240 12.80 15.34 -15.37
N TYR A 241 12.08 16.17 -14.61
CA TYR A 241 10.81 16.73 -15.04
C TYR A 241 11.01 17.73 -16.18
N ILE A 242 10.04 17.76 -17.10
CA ILE A 242 9.94 18.80 -18.12
C ILE A 242 9.20 19.98 -17.50
N THR A 243 9.92 21.09 -17.28
CA THR A 243 9.42 22.26 -16.55
C THR A 243 8.95 23.41 -17.44
N GLY A 244 9.22 23.32 -18.74
CA GLY A 244 8.75 24.25 -19.77
C GLY A 244 8.46 23.51 -21.06
N VAL A 245 7.68 24.12 -21.94
CA VAL A 245 7.39 23.54 -23.26
C VAL A 245 8.71 23.46 -24.04
N PRO A 246 9.14 22.27 -24.48
CA PRO A 246 10.36 22.14 -25.27
C PRO A 246 10.28 22.91 -26.58
N ASP A 247 11.44 23.29 -27.13
CA ASP A 247 11.52 23.99 -28.40
C ASP A 247 11.07 23.09 -29.58
N GLY A 248 10.58 23.72 -30.65
CA GLY A 248 10.13 23.04 -31.87
C GLY A 248 8.61 22.92 -32.00
N ILE A 249 8.17 22.25 -33.07
CA ILE A 249 6.74 22.03 -33.33
C ILE A 249 6.32 20.74 -32.63
N GLY A 250 5.33 20.81 -31.74
CA GLY A 250 4.81 19.64 -31.05
C GLY A 250 3.81 18.86 -31.90
N GLY A 251 3.90 17.53 -31.87
CA GLY A 251 2.97 16.62 -32.55
C GLY A 251 3.15 16.51 -34.08
N ASP A 252 4.23 17.06 -34.64
CA ASP A 252 4.53 16.95 -36.07
C ASP A 252 4.99 15.55 -36.49
N ARG A 253 5.49 14.76 -35.54
CA ARG A 253 6.04 13.41 -35.78
C ARG A 253 5.52 12.41 -34.74
N PRO A 254 4.25 11.97 -34.85
CA PRO A 254 3.59 11.16 -33.81
C PRO A 254 4.24 9.80 -33.56
N HIS A 255 4.93 9.23 -34.56
CA HIS A 255 5.61 7.94 -34.49
C HIS A 255 7.05 7.96 -35.02
N ALA A 256 7.86 6.99 -34.60
CA ALA A 256 9.25 6.78 -34.98
C ALA A 256 9.43 5.71 -36.06
N GLU A 257 8.36 5.25 -36.69
CA GLU A 257 8.39 4.23 -37.74
C GLU A 257 9.48 4.51 -38.81
N GLY A 258 10.22 3.46 -39.18
CA GLY A 258 11.33 3.54 -40.13
C GLY A 258 12.64 4.08 -39.56
N LYS A 259 12.64 4.66 -38.35
CA LYS A 259 13.89 5.08 -37.67
C LYS A 259 14.57 3.90 -36.99
N VAL A 260 15.89 3.93 -36.98
CA VAL A 260 16.72 3.00 -36.21
C VAL A 260 16.87 3.54 -34.79
N MET A 261 16.41 2.77 -33.80
CA MET A 261 16.46 3.10 -32.38
C MET A 261 17.24 2.03 -31.61
N GLN A 262 17.78 2.39 -30.45
CA GLN A 262 18.38 1.40 -29.55
C GLN A 262 17.30 0.76 -28.69
N CYS A 263 17.26 -0.57 -28.65
CA CYS A 263 16.28 -1.30 -27.85
C CYS A 263 16.58 -1.16 -26.35
N GLU A 264 15.60 -0.74 -25.55
CA GLU A 264 15.75 -0.57 -24.09
C GLU A 264 15.97 -1.92 -23.36
N ARG A 265 15.50 -3.01 -23.96
CA ARG A 265 15.53 -4.35 -23.37
C ARG A 265 16.85 -5.08 -23.57
N CYS A 266 17.35 -5.11 -24.82
CA CYS A 266 18.55 -5.86 -25.20
C CYS A 266 19.71 -4.99 -25.68
N ALA A 267 19.54 -3.66 -25.70
CA ALA A 267 20.52 -2.67 -26.16
C ALA A 267 20.90 -2.76 -27.66
N GLN A 268 20.33 -3.69 -28.43
CA GLN A 268 20.59 -3.82 -29.87
C GLN A 268 19.86 -2.74 -30.67
N PRO A 269 20.50 -2.19 -31.72
CA PRO A 269 19.81 -1.31 -32.66
C PRO A 269 18.76 -2.08 -33.45
N TYR A 270 17.61 -1.47 -33.68
CA TYR A 270 16.53 -2.06 -34.48
C TYR A 270 15.74 -0.95 -35.16
N MET A 271 15.02 -1.29 -36.23
CA MET A 271 14.13 -0.35 -36.91
C MET A 271 12.73 -0.44 -36.32
N VAL A 272 12.14 0.71 -35.96
CA VAL A 272 10.76 0.76 -35.45
C VAL A 272 9.79 0.44 -36.57
N LYS A 273 8.90 -0.53 -36.34
CA LYS A 273 7.87 -1.00 -37.29
C LYS A 273 6.54 -1.21 -36.55
N ARG A 274 5.43 -1.22 -37.27
CA ARG A 274 4.08 -1.48 -36.72
C ARG A 274 3.85 -2.95 -36.38
N ASP A 275 4.43 -3.86 -37.16
CA ASP A 275 4.21 -5.29 -36.98
C ASP A 275 5.11 -5.85 -35.87
N ALA A 276 4.50 -6.14 -34.72
CA ALA A 276 5.11 -6.93 -33.67
C ALA A 276 5.34 -8.36 -34.19
N GLY A 277 6.59 -8.74 -34.45
CA GLY A 277 6.92 -10.16 -34.69
C GLY A 277 7.95 -10.50 -35.76
N VAL A 278 8.50 -9.52 -36.49
CA VAL A 278 9.55 -9.84 -37.49
C VAL A 278 10.90 -10.09 -36.82
N ASP A 279 11.21 -9.34 -35.74
CA ASP A 279 12.48 -9.41 -35.01
C ASP A 279 12.22 -9.73 -33.53
N GLU A 280 12.68 -10.89 -33.05
CA GLU A 280 12.48 -11.36 -31.67
C GLU A 280 13.55 -10.75 -30.73
N CYS A 281 13.11 -9.99 -29.73
CA CYS A 281 13.98 -9.47 -28.67
C CYS A 281 14.15 -10.51 -27.55
N ILE A 282 15.39 -10.88 -27.24
CA ILE A 282 15.73 -11.75 -26.11
C ILE A 282 16.39 -10.90 -25.02
N PHE A 283 15.80 -10.85 -23.83
CA PHE A 283 16.22 -9.93 -22.76
C PHE A 283 15.96 -10.46 -21.35
N HIS A 284 16.46 -9.73 -20.35
CA HIS A 284 16.12 -9.91 -18.95
C HIS A 284 15.25 -8.74 -18.49
N TRP A 285 14.02 -9.00 -18.07
CA TRP A 285 13.15 -7.96 -17.51
C TRP A 285 13.54 -7.58 -16.07
N GLY A 286 14.22 -8.48 -15.35
CA GLY A 286 14.61 -8.30 -13.96
C GLY A 286 15.91 -7.50 -13.85
N ARG A 287 16.03 -6.68 -12.80
CA ARG A 287 17.25 -5.91 -12.54
C ARG A 287 18.36 -6.81 -12.00
N PRO A 288 19.64 -6.54 -12.33
CA PRO A 288 20.75 -7.25 -11.74
C PRO A 288 20.92 -6.87 -10.27
N PHE A 289 21.08 -7.87 -9.39
CA PHE A 289 21.35 -7.71 -7.97
C PHE A 289 22.56 -8.55 -7.56
N THR A 290 23.23 -8.17 -6.48
CA THR A 290 24.39 -8.90 -5.97
C THR A 290 23.99 -9.76 -4.78
N LYS A 291 24.32 -11.06 -4.83
CA LYS A 291 24.12 -11.99 -3.72
C LYS A 291 25.45 -12.67 -3.38
N ALA A 292 25.79 -12.73 -2.09
CA ALA A 292 26.93 -13.50 -1.62
C ALA A 292 26.51 -14.98 -1.50
N ILE A 293 27.16 -15.87 -2.27
CA ILE A 293 26.95 -17.32 -2.21
C ILE A 293 28.33 -17.92 -1.93
N ASN A 294 28.47 -18.69 -0.85
CA ASN A 294 29.74 -19.32 -0.43
C ASN A 294 30.93 -18.33 -0.27
N GLY A 295 30.66 -17.07 0.08
CA GLY A 295 31.67 -16.02 0.21
C GLY A 295 32.02 -15.28 -1.09
N GLU A 296 31.53 -15.75 -2.24
CA GLU A 296 31.71 -15.10 -3.54
C GLU A 296 30.51 -14.20 -3.88
N ARG A 297 30.79 -12.99 -4.40
CA ARG A 297 29.76 -12.02 -4.79
C ARG A 297 29.34 -12.26 -6.24
N LEU A 298 28.25 -12.99 -6.45
CA LEU A 298 27.66 -13.17 -7.77
C LEU A 298 26.66 -12.07 -8.08
N ARG A 299 26.70 -11.56 -9.33
CA ARG A 299 25.71 -10.62 -9.86
C ARG A 299 24.70 -11.40 -10.70
N LEU A 300 23.46 -11.44 -10.24
CA LEU A 300 22.38 -12.27 -10.78
C LEU A 300 21.23 -11.39 -11.25
N TYR A 301 20.47 -11.82 -12.25
CA TYR A 301 19.22 -11.13 -12.62
C TYR A 301 18.05 -11.55 -11.74
N SER A 302 17.24 -10.60 -11.28
CA SER A 302 16.07 -10.90 -10.42
C SER A 302 14.98 -11.73 -11.11
N CYS A 303 15.00 -11.81 -12.44
CA CYS A 303 14.00 -12.52 -13.23
C CYS A 303 14.21 -14.03 -13.32
N CYS A 304 15.47 -14.49 -13.31
CA CYS A 304 15.80 -15.90 -13.56
C CYS A 304 16.95 -16.40 -12.69
N SER A 305 17.54 -15.54 -11.85
CA SER A 305 18.73 -15.83 -11.04
C SER A 305 19.96 -16.31 -11.82
N LYS A 306 19.97 -16.20 -13.15
CA LYS A 306 21.16 -16.45 -13.98
C LYS A 306 22.20 -15.36 -13.76
N SER A 307 23.46 -15.69 -14.00
CA SER A 307 24.58 -14.75 -13.87
C SER A 307 24.51 -13.68 -14.97
N THR A 308 24.93 -12.46 -14.67
CA THR A 308 25.06 -11.41 -15.69
C THR A 308 26.13 -11.74 -16.75
N SER A 309 27.02 -12.71 -16.49
CA SER A 309 28.02 -13.19 -17.44
C SER A 309 27.46 -14.09 -18.55
N ASP A 310 26.29 -14.71 -18.34
CA ASP A 310 25.78 -15.76 -19.23
C ASP A 310 25.25 -15.21 -20.57
N GLY A 311 25.13 -13.87 -20.69
CA GLY A 311 24.84 -13.13 -21.93
C GLY A 311 23.45 -13.34 -22.57
N GLN A 312 22.79 -14.47 -22.28
CA GLN A 312 21.54 -14.86 -22.90
C GLN A 312 20.33 -14.48 -22.04
N GLY A 313 19.47 -13.62 -22.60
CA GLY A 313 18.19 -13.23 -21.98
C GLY A 313 17.30 -14.42 -21.62
N CYS A 314 16.44 -14.24 -20.63
CA CYS A 314 15.50 -15.28 -20.16
C CYS A 314 14.05 -15.04 -20.61
N SER A 315 13.80 -13.99 -21.37
CA SER A 315 12.47 -13.62 -21.84
C SER A 315 12.52 -13.17 -23.29
N ARG A 316 11.40 -13.35 -23.98
CA ARG A 316 11.21 -13.08 -25.41
C ARG A 316 10.09 -12.07 -25.57
N GLY A 317 10.19 -11.18 -26.53
CA GLY A 317 9.16 -10.19 -26.84
C GLY A 317 9.58 -9.23 -27.93
N SER A 318 8.85 -8.13 -28.09
CA SER A 318 9.16 -7.10 -29.08
C SER A 318 10.36 -6.24 -28.64
N HIS A 319 11.12 -5.73 -29.62
CA HIS A 319 12.05 -4.63 -29.38
C HIS A 319 11.27 -3.36 -29.08
N VAL A 320 11.70 -2.61 -28.06
CA VAL A 320 11.04 -1.37 -27.60
C VAL A 320 12.08 -0.28 -27.39
N PHE A 321 11.66 0.98 -27.42
CA PHE A 321 12.55 2.12 -27.24
C PHE A 321 11.93 3.14 -26.28
N TYR A 322 12.80 3.93 -25.66
CA TYR A 322 12.44 5.06 -24.81
C TYR A 322 13.13 6.31 -25.34
N GLU A 323 12.38 7.40 -25.43
CA GLU A 323 12.90 8.72 -25.79
C GLU A 323 13.03 9.55 -24.51
N SER A 324 14.23 10.03 -24.22
CA SER A 324 14.53 10.87 -23.06
C SER A 324 14.69 12.35 -23.41
N ASN A 325 14.93 12.68 -24.68
CA ASN A 325 15.09 14.05 -25.15
C ASN A 325 13.73 14.78 -25.20
N PRO A 326 13.55 15.89 -24.45
CA PRO A 326 12.28 16.62 -24.41
C PRO A 326 11.76 17.06 -25.78
N GLU A 327 12.63 17.46 -26.71
CA GLU A 327 12.23 17.90 -28.05
C GLU A 327 11.62 16.76 -28.88
N ASP A 328 12.22 15.57 -28.82
CA ASP A 328 11.70 14.39 -29.52
C ASP A 328 10.34 13.98 -28.95
N ILE A 329 10.22 13.98 -27.63
CA ILE A 329 8.98 13.67 -26.91
C ILE A 329 7.88 14.69 -27.26
N HIS A 330 8.23 15.98 -27.36
CA HIS A 330 7.34 17.07 -27.77
C HIS A 330 6.87 16.90 -29.23
N ALA A 331 7.80 16.57 -30.13
CA ALA A 331 7.49 16.26 -31.53
C ALA A 331 6.53 15.06 -31.66
N ARG A 332 6.56 14.08 -30.73
CA ARG A 332 5.60 12.96 -30.70
C ARG A 332 4.20 13.38 -30.31
N HIS A 333 4.07 14.25 -29.32
CA HIS A 333 2.80 14.83 -28.89
C HIS A 333 3.10 16.07 -28.07
N PRO A 334 2.41 17.20 -28.33
CA PRO A 334 2.73 18.47 -27.71
C PRO A 334 2.56 18.43 -26.19
N PHE A 335 3.52 19.06 -25.51
CA PHE A 335 3.41 19.42 -24.10
C PHE A 335 2.55 20.67 -23.97
N SER A 336 1.74 20.74 -22.90
CA SER A 336 1.14 22.01 -22.47
C SER A 336 1.22 22.13 -20.97
N PHE A 337 1.13 23.36 -20.48
CA PHE A 337 0.85 23.61 -19.08
C PHE A 337 -0.56 23.13 -18.71
N THR A 338 -0.75 22.75 -17.45
CA THR A 338 -2.08 22.59 -16.87
C THR A 338 -2.85 23.90 -16.94
N SER A 339 -4.17 23.81 -17.01
CA SER A 339 -5.05 24.98 -17.05
C SER A 339 -4.82 25.94 -15.87
N ASN A 340 -4.94 27.23 -16.11
CA ASN A 340 -4.87 28.24 -15.05
C ASN A 340 -6.19 28.23 -14.24
N PRO A 341 -6.15 28.57 -12.93
CA PRO A 341 -7.34 28.76 -12.11
C PRO A 341 -8.32 29.74 -12.74
N ALA A 342 -9.60 29.52 -12.50
CA ALA A 342 -10.62 30.48 -12.89
C ALA A 342 -10.38 31.82 -12.16
N PRO A 343 -10.54 32.98 -12.82
CA PRO A 343 -10.28 34.28 -12.19
C PRO A 343 -11.16 34.48 -10.95
N GLU A 344 -10.51 34.74 -9.81
CA GLU A 344 -11.17 35.07 -8.54
C GLU A 344 -12.03 36.33 -8.72
N GLY A 345 -13.36 36.20 -8.72
CA GLY A 345 -14.26 37.36 -8.88
C GLY A 345 -15.66 37.09 -9.40
N LYS A 346 -16.02 35.87 -9.82
CA LYS A 346 -17.42 35.51 -10.06
C LYS A 346 -18.03 34.99 -8.76
N SER A 347 -18.80 35.86 -8.11
CA SER A 347 -19.60 35.56 -6.92
C SER A 347 -20.36 34.24 -7.08
N ALA A 348 -20.50 33.52 -5.97
CA ALA A 348 -21.12 32.20 -5.79
C ALA A 348 -22.64 32.11 -6.14
N ALA A 349 -23.09 32.82 -7.18
CA ALA A 349 -24.47 32.88 -7.65
C ALA A 349 -24.67 32.25 -9.05
N SER A 350 -23.60 31.74 -9.68
CA SER A 350 -23.69 30.73 -10.74
C SER A 350 -22.96 29.48 -10.27
N SER A 351 -23.62 28.32 -10.27
CA SER A 351 -23.12 27.02 -9.81
C SER A 351 -22.01 26.42 -10.69
N SER A 352 -20.96 27.19 -10.96
CA SER A 352 -19.71 26.76 -11.58
C SER A 352 -18.56 27.49 -10.87
N GLY A 353 -18.39 27.18 -9.59
CA GLY A 353 -17.15 27.50 -8.87
C GLY A 353 -15.97 26.76 -9.51
N ASP A 354 -14.75 27.16 -9.15
CA ASP A 354 -13.56 26.40 -9.50
C ASP A 354 -13.73 24.96 -8.99
N THR A 355 -13.86 23.99 -9.90
CA THR A 355 -14.03 22.57 -9.58
C THR A 355 -12.69 21.88 -9.30
N ALA A 356 -11.58 22.60 -9.47
CA ALA A 356 -10.26 22.10 -9.18
C ALA A 356 -10.12 21.71 -7.70
N LEU A 357 -9.44 20.59 -7.49
CA LEU A 357 -9.16 20.08 -6.16
C LEU A 357 -7.89 20.71 -5.60
N ASP A 358 -7.82 20.81 -4.29
CA ASP A 358 -6.61 21.26 -3.59
C ASP A 358 -5.42 20.31 -3.80
N VAL A 359 -5.70 19.00 -3.74
CA VAL A 359 -4.70 17.92 -3.79
C VAL A 359 -5.29 16.75 -4.54
N VAL A 360 -4.49 16.18 -5.44
CA VAL A 360 -4.75 14.89 -6.08
C VAL A 360 -3.52 14.01 -5.95
N ALA A 361 -3.69 12.69 -5.88
CA ALA A 361 -2.62 11.74 -6.15
C ALA A 361 -2.86 11.05 -7.49
N LEU A 362 -1.81 10.93 -8.28
CA LEU A 362 -1.87 10.50 -9.67
C LEU A 362 -0.82 9.42 -9.92
N ASP A 363 -1.22 8.39 -10.66
CA ASP A 363 -0.36 7.33 -11.17
C ASP A 363 -0.88 6.85 -12.53
N CYS A 364 0.03 6.52 -13.43
CA CYS A 364 -0.30 6.08 -14.79
C CYS A 364 0.32 4.72 -15.09
N GLU A 365 -0.41 3.92 -15.87
CA GLU A 365 0.15 2.72 -16.49
C GLU A 365 0.63 3.06 -17.90
N MET A 366 1.85 2.65 -18.25
CA MET A 366 2.45 2.94 -19.56
C MET A 366 2.73 1.68 -20.40
N ILE A 367 2.65 1.86 -21.71
CA ILE A 367 2.89 0.84 -22.73
C ILE A 367 3.91 1.33 -23.75
N TYR A 368 4.50 0.41 -24.52
CA TYR A 368 5.40 0.74 -25.61
C TYR A 368 4.68 0.79 -26.95
N THR A 369 4.92 1.86 -27.70
CA THR A 369 4.30 2.11 -29.00
C THR A 369 5.34 2.52 -30.04
N THR A 370 4.92 2.61 -31.28
CA THR A 370 5.71 3.21 -32.36
C THR A 370 6.04 4.69 -32.11
N GLY A 371 5.30 5.38 -31.23
CA GLY A 371 5.56 6.74 -30.76
C GLY A 371 6.29 6.81 -29.41
N GLY A 372 7.02 5.75 -29.05
CA GLY A 372 7.73 5.63 -27.79
C GLY A 372 6.83 5.13 -26.66
N MET A 373 7.24 5.37 -25.41
CA MET A 373 6.42 5.04 -24.24
C MET A 373 5.23 6.00 -24.13
N ARG A 374 4.02 5.44 -24.01
CA ARG A 374 2.75 6.19 -23.94
C ARG A 374 1.94 5.73 -22.74
N VAL A 375 1.14 6.64 -22.19
CA VAL A 375 0.17 6.32 -21.14
C VAL A 375 -0.99 5.51 -21.73
N ALA A 376 -1.40 4.46 -21.03
CA ALA A 376 -2.52 3.59 -21.39
C ALA A 376 -3.63 3.57 -20.34
N ARG A 377 -3.34 3.98 -19.09
CA ARG A 377 -4.33 4.17 -18.04
C ARG A 377 -3.90 5.33 -17.14
N VAL A 378 -4.84 6.15 -16.71
CA VAL A 378 -4.61 7.25 -15.77
C VAL A 378 -5.55 7.07 -14.60
N SER A 379 -4.98 6.95 -13.39
CA SER A 379 -5.73 6.92 -12.14
C SER A 379 -5.46 8.18 -11.34
N VAL A 380 -6.52 8.78 -10.80
CA VAL A 380 -6.46 9.94 -9.92
C VAL A 380 -7.37 9.72 -8.73
N VAL A 381 -6.82 9.99 -7.54
CA VAL A 381 -7.55 10.01 -6.28
C VAL A 381 -7.48 11.40 -5.64
N ASP A 382 -8.52 11.80 -4.93
CA ASP A 382 -8.54 13.09 -4.22
C ASP A 382 -7.70 13.06 -2.93
N GLY A 383 -7.57 14.20 -2.24
CA GLY A 383 -6.85 14.28 -0.96
C GLY A 383 -7.42 13.41 0.18
N SER A 384 -8.62 12.83 0.03
CA SER A 384 -9.19 11.82 0.94
C SER A 384 -8.91 10.38 0.51
N GLY A 385 -8.34 10.16 -0.67
CA GLY A 385 -8.05 8.85 -1.23
C GLY A 385 -9.26 8.23 -1.93
N ALA A 386 -10.29 9.01 -2.21
CA ALA A 386 -11.41 8.58 -3.03
C ALA A 386 -10.98 8.65 -4.51
N GLU A 387 -11.26 7.58 -5.26
CA GLU A 387 -11.07 7.55 -6.70
C GLU A 387 -12.01 8.54 -7.38
N ILE A 388 -11.45 9.44 -8.19
CA ILE A 388 -12.20 10.47 -8.92
C ILE A 388 -12.08 10.32 -10.44
N PHE A 389 -11.06 9.61 -10.91
CA PHE A 389 -10.81 9.39 -12.32
C PHE A 389 -9.99 8.11 -12.50
N ASP A 390 -10.45 7.20 -13.34
CA ASP A 390 -9.74 5.97 -13.69
C ASP A 390 -10.13 5.57 -15.11
N GLU A 391 -9.32 5.94 -16.09
CA GLU A 391 -9.66 5.80 -17.50
C GLU A 391 -8.53 5.22 -18.33
N LEU A 392 -8.91 4.42 -19.32
CA LEU A 392 -8.00 3.89 -20.33
C LEU A 392 -7.80 4.90 -21.46
N VAL A 393 -6.55 5.01 -21.92
CA VAL A 393 -6.14 5.96 -22.97
C VAL A 393 -5.99 5.23 -24.29
N ARG A 394 -6.77 5.66 -25.27
CA ARG A 394 -6.66 5.21 -26.67
C ARG A 394 -5.46 5.87 -27.32
N MET A 395 -4.66 5.09 -28.04
CA MET A 395 -3.55 5.62 -28.84
C MET A 395 -4.03 6.59 -29.93
N ASP A 396 -3.17 7.56 -30.24
CA ASP A 396 -3.43 8.53 -31.31
C ASP A 396 -3.38 7.88 -32.69
N GLU A 397 -3.94 8.56 -33.69
CA GLU A 397 -3.93 8.08 -35.07
C GLU A 397 -2.49 7.87 -35.59
N GLY A 398 -2.26 6.71 -36.21
CA GLY A 398 -0.94 6.33 -36.75
C GLY A 398 0.07 5.84 -35.70
N VAL A 399 -0.31 5.77 -34.41
CA VAL A 399 0.53 5.22 -33.34
C VAL A 399 0.07 3.82 -32.97
N GLU A 400 0.82 2.81 -33.41
CA GLU A 400 0.55 1.40 -33.08
C GLU A 400 1.25 0.94 -31.80
N ILE A 401 0.63 0.00 -31.09
CA ILE A 401 1.18 -0.63 -29.89
C ILE A 401 2.18 -1.71 -30.26
N ILE A 402 3.36 -1.65 -29.65
CA ILE A 402 4.43 -2.64 -29.84
C ILE A 402 4.40 -3.69 -28.72
N ASP A 403 4.15 -3.24 -27.48
CA ASP A 403 4.11 -4.11 -26.31
C ASP A 403 3.29 -3.43 -25.18
N TYR A 404 2.28 -4.14 -24.66
CA TYR A 404 1.43 -3.66 -23.56
C TYR A 404 2.15 -3.56 -22.22
N ASN A 405 3.37 -4.10 -22.11
CA ASN A 405 4.14 -4.09 -20.88
C ASN A 405 3.39 -4.71 -19.68
N THR A 406 2.47 -5.65 -19.94
CA THR A 406 1.43 -6.15 -19.01
C THR A 406 1.97 -6.60 -17.65
N ARG A 407 3.19 -7.14 -17.61
CA ARG A 407 3.90 -7.51 -16.38
C ARG A 407 3.99 -6.36 -15.37
N PHE A 408 4.13 -5.14 -15.87
CA PHE A 408 4.26 -3.94 -15.07
C PHE A 408 2.98 -3.12 -15.13
N SER A 409 2.41 -2.93 -16.33
CA SER A 409 1.26 -2.04 -16.54
C SER A 409 -0.09 -2.63 -16.13
N GLY A 410 -0.19 -3.96 -16.03
CA GLY A 410 -1.46 -4.67 -15.87
C GLY A 410 -2.39 -4.61 -17.09
N ILE A 411 -2.04 -3.85 -18.14
CA ILE A 411 -2.89 -3.65 -19.31
C ILE A 411 -2.79 -4.85 -20.24
N THR A 412 -3.93 -5.41 -20.60
CA THR A 412 -4.05 -6.43 -21.65
C THR A 412 -4.56 -5.81 -22.96
N GLN A 413 -4.42 -6.56 -24.05
CA GLN A 413 -5.04 -6.17 -25.33
C GLN A 413 -6.56 -6.02 -25.21
N GLU A 414 -7.20 -6.89 -24.44
CA GLU A 414 -8.64 -6.86 -24.19
C GLU A 414 -9.03 -5.59 -23.44
N ASP A 415 -8.24 -5.17 -22.44
CA ASP A 415 -8.48 -3.92 -21.71
C ASP A 415 -8.31 -2.72 -22.62
N HIS A 416 -7.17 -2.58 -23.29
CA HIS A 416 -6.91 -1.45 -24.18
C HIS A 416 -7.94 -1.35 -25.33
N SER A 417 -8.51 -2.47 -25.80
CA SER A 417 -9.56 -2.44 -26.82
C SER A 417 -10.83 -1.68 -26.39
N LYS A 418 -11.03 -1.50 -25.08
CA LYS A 418 -12.14 -0.74 -24.48
C LYS A 418 -11.82 0.76 -24.38
N ALA A 419 -10.59 1.18 -24.64
CA ALA A 419 -10.17 2.58 -24.52
C ALA A 419 -10.84 3.45 -25.60
N THR A 420 -11.62 4.44 -25.16
CA THR A 420 -12.37 5.33 -26.06
C THR A 420 -11.81 6.75 -26.11
N LEU A 421 -11.15 7.19 -25.04
CA LEU A 421 -10.66 8.57 -24.88
C LEU A 421 -9.22 8.69 -25.38
N SER A 422 -8.93 9.67 -26.23
CA SER A 422 -7.54 10.01 -26.60
C SER A 422 -6.83 10.72 -25.46
N LEU A 423 -5.50 10.82 -25.54
CA LEU A 423 -4.72 11.58 -24.55
C LEU A 423 -5.20 13.04 -24.40
N SER A 424 -5.57 13.68 -25.51
CA SER A 424 -6.12 15.05 -25.48
C SER A 424 -7.46 15.11 -24.73
N SER A 425 -8.35 14.13 -24.95
CA SER A 425 -9.63 14.06 -24.22
C SER A 425 -9.42 13.79 -22.73
N ILE A 426 -8.47 12.91 -22.38
CA ILE A 426 -8.11 12.63 -20.99
C ILE A 426 -7.63 13.92 -20.31
N ARG A 427 -6.71 14.66 -20.92
CA ARG A 427 -6.20 15.93 -20.37
C ARG A 427 -7.31 16.96 -20.17
N ASN A 428 -8.23 17.09 -21.12
CA ASN A 428 -9.38 17.96 -20.98
C ASN A 428 -10.30 17.52 -19.82
N SER A 429 -10.44 16.22 -19.57
CA SER A 429 -11.17 15.72 -18.39
C SER A 429 -10.41 16.00 -17.10
N LEU A 430 -9.07 15.88 -17.09
CA LEU A 430 -8.24 16.21 -15.93
C LEU A 430 -8.36 17.69 -15.54
N ASP A 431 -8.51 18.60 -16.51
CA ASP A 431 -8.70 20.04 -16.25
C ASP A 431 -9.95 20.35 -15.40
N ALA A 432 -10.92 19.42 -15.31
CA ALA A 432 -12.08 19.60 -14.44
C ALA A 432 -11.72 19.55 -12.94
N PHE A 433 -10.59 18.94 -12.56
CA PHE A 433 -10.17 18.76 -11.17
C PHE A 433 -8.69 19.08 -10.90
N ILE A 434 -7.87 19.33 -11.94
CA ILE A 434 -6.46 19.74 -11.84
C ILE A 434 -6.27 21.06 -12.58
N ASN A 435 -5.89 22.11 -11.86
CA ASN A 435 -5.40 23.36 -12.44
C ASN A 435 -3.96 23.65 -11.95
N SER A 436 -3.38 24.80 -12.30
CA SER A 436 -2.01 25.14 -11.89
C SER A 436 -1.82 25.33 -10.39
N ASP A 437 -2.89 25.46 -9.60
CA ASP A 437 -2.88 25.60 -8.15
C ASP A 437 -3.07 24.28 -7.39
N THR A 438 -3.67 23.28 -8.03
CA THR A 438 -3.79 21.92 -7.50
C THR A 438 -2.41 21.35 -7.20
N ILE A 439 -2.22 20.67 -6.06
CA ILE A 439 -0.98 19.94 -5.79
C ILE A 439 -1.12 18.50 -6.28
N ILE A 440 -0.24 18.08 -7.18
CA ILE A 440 -0.18 16.68 -7.65
C ILE A 440 0.84 15.90 -6.82
N VAL A 441 0.37 14.84 -6.17
CA VAL A 441 1.17 13.89 -5.40
C VAL A 441 1.42 12.65 -6.25
N GLY A 442 2.65 12.14 -6.24
CA GLY A 442 3.00 10.93 -6.99
C GLY A 442 4.25 10.21 -6.46
N HIS A 443 4.59 9.10 -7.09
CA HIS A 443 5.84 8.39 -6.86
C HIS A 443 6.61 8.29 -8.17
N ALA A 444 7.76 8.96 -8.28
CA ALA A 444 8.48 9.07 -9.56
C ALA A 444 7.63 9.71 -10.68
N LEU A 445 6.87 10.74 -10.30
CA LEU A 445 5.81 11.38 -11.10
C LEU A 445 6.32 12.05 -12.39
N ASP A 446 7.65 12.19 -12.53
CA ASP A 446 8.27 12.72 -13.74
C ASP A 446 7.92 11.91 -14.99
N ASN A 447 7.80 10.59 -14.86
CA ASN A 447 7.43 9.73 -15.99
C ASN A 447 5.94 9.87 -16.35
N ASP A 448 5.07 9.98 -15.37
CA ASP A 448 3.63 10.19 -15.55
C ASP A 448 3.36 11.51 -16.27
N LEU A 449 3.94 12.62 -15.79
CA LEU A 449 3.76 13.92 -16.42
C LEU A 449 4.38 13.99 -17.82
N LYS A 450 5.50 13.29 -18.05
CA LYS A 450 6.06 13.11 -19.39
C LYS A 450 5.07 12.40 -20.30
N THR A 451 4.53 11.24 -19.92
CA THR A 451 3.63 10.46 -20.79
C THR A 451 2.27 11.11 -20.97
N LEU A 452 1.76 11.82 -19.96
CA LEU A 452 0.59 12.69 -20.06
C LEU A 452 0.83 13.94 -20.89
N ARG A 453 2.10 14.28 -21.17
CA ARG A 453 2.53 15.49 -21.88
C ARG A 453 2.03 16.77 -21.17
N MET A 454 2.03 16.75 -19.84
CA MET A 454 1.58 17.83 -18.98
C MET A 454 2.77 18.47 -18.27
N ILE A 455 2.79 19.81 -18.22
CA ILE A 455 3.73 20.57 -17.42
C ILE A 455 2.97 21.16 -16.24
N HIS A 456 3.38 20.76 -15.05
CA HIS A 456 2.77 21.17 -13.79
C HIS A 456 3.88 21.43 -12.78
N HIS A 457 3.81 22.53 -12.01
CA HIS A 457 4.90 22.93 -11.12
C HIS A 457 4.63 22.64 -9.65
N ARG A 458 3.38 22.35 -9.27
CA ARG A 458 3.01 22.08 -7.87
C ARG A 458 3.00 20.57 -7.59
N CYS A 459 4.17 19.96 -7.71
CA CYS A 459 4.34 18.52 -7.50
C CYS A 459 4.94 18.19 -6.12
N ILE A 460 4.46 17.10 -5.54
CA ILE A 460 5.10 16.41 -4.40
C ILE A 460 5.39 14.98 -4.83
N ASP A 461 6.67 14.65 -4.88
CA ASP A 461 7.13 13.31 -5.22
C ASP A 461 7.62 12.59 -3.96
N THR A 462 7.05 11.43 -3.67
CA THR A 462 7.46 10.60 -2.53
C THR A 462 8.91 10.13 -2.64
N VAL A 463 9.50 10.08 -3.83
CA VAL A 463 10.95 9.82 -4.03
C VAL A 463 11.81 10.91 -3.38
N VAL A 464 11.31 12.15 -3.35
CA VAL A 464 12.00 13.29 -2.73
C VAL A 464 11.76 13.33 -1.23
N LEU A 465 10.54 13.04 -0.79
CA LEU A 465 10.20 12.98 0.64
C LEU A 465 10.94 11.84 1.37
N PHE A 466 11.14 10.71 0.69
CA PHE A 466 11.82 9.53 1.23
C PHE A 466 13.08 9.20 0.40
N PRO A 467 14.14 10.03 0.52
CA PRO A 467 15.29 9.94 -0.36
C PRO A 467 16.05 8.62 -0.20
N HIS A 468 16.60 8.13 -1.31
CA HIS A 468 17.53 7.01 -1.27
C HIS A 468 18.85 7.43 -0.60
N ARG A 469 19.51 6.51 0.12
CA ARG A 469 20.77 6.80 0.85
C ARG A 469 21.92 7.27 -0.05
N LEU A 470 21.90 6.90 -1.32
CA LEU A 470 22.89 7.32 -2.33
C LEU A 470 22.51 8.63 -3.05
N GLY A 471 21.36 9.23 -2.71
CA GLY A 471 20.85 10.42 -3.39
C GLY A 471 20.37 10.15 -4.83
N ALA A 472 20.01 11.22 -5.54
CA ALA A 472 19.66 11.17 -6.96
C ALA A 472 20.84 10.63 -7.79
N PRO A 473 20.58 9.86 -8.88
CA PRO A 473 19.27 9.51 -9.44
C PRO A 473 18.63 8.25 -8.82
N TYR A 474 19.22 7.67 -7.77
CA TYR A 474 18.70 6.45 -7.15
C TYR A 474 17.39 6.74 -6.41
N ARG A 475 16.39 5.87 -6.61
CA ARG A 475 15.04 5.97 -6.04
C ARG A 475 14.74 4.74 -5.20
N ARG A 476 13.98 4.90 -4.12
CA ARG A 476 13.38 3.78 -3.39
C ARG A 476 12.10 3.34 -4.11
N ALA A 477 11.80 2.05 -4.17
CA ALA A 477 10.57 1.59 -4.78
C ALA A 477 9.35 1.90 -3.88
N LEU A 478 8.20 2.25 -4.48
CA LEU A 478 6.95 2.50 -3.76
C LEU A 478 6.57 1.34 -2.84
N ARG A 479 6.69 0.10 -3.32
CA ARG A 479 6.43 -1.11 -2.53
C ARG A 479 7.29 -1.20 -1.26
N ASP A 480 8.55 -0.81 -1.34
CA ASP A 480 9.46 -0.86 -0.19
C ASP A 480 9.09 0.25 0.82
N LEU A 481 8.71 1.44 0.32
CA LEU A 481 8.23 2.54 1.16
C LEU A 481 6.91 2.19 1.85
N ALA A 482 5.93 1.66 1.12
CA ALA A 482 4.65 1.23 1.65
C ALA A 482 4.83 0.13 2.71
N LYS A 483 5.73 -0.83 2.47
CA LYS A 483 6.04 -1.88 3.44
C LYS A 483 6.67 -1.32 4.71
N GLU A 484 7.66 -0.43 4.57
CA GLU A 484 8.39 0.13 5.71
C GLU A 484 7.54 1.09 6.56
N HIS A 485 6.88 2.05 5.92
CA HIS A 485 6.22 3.16 6.62
C HIS A 485 4.72 2.92 6.88
N LEU A 486 4.06 2.12 6.02
CA LEU A 486 2.63 1.84 6.14
C LEU A 486 2.34 0.43 6.65
N GLY A 487 3.32 -0.48 6.60
CA GLY A 487 3.13 -1.90 6.89
C GLY A 487 2.24 -2.58 5.84
N LEU A 488 2.17 -2.03 4.63
CA LEU A 488 1.34 -2.52 3.53
C LEU A 488 2.20 -3.22 2.49
N THR A 489 1.77 -4.40 2.05
CA THR A 489 2.37 -5.10 0.90
C THR A 489 1.48 -4.86 -0.31
N ILE A 490 1.92 -3.96 -1.19
CA ILE A 490 1.28 -3.67 -2.47
C ILE A 490 1.97 -4.45 -3.60
N GLN A 491 1.35 -4.51 -4.80
CA GLN A 491 1.95 -5.16 -5.98
C GLN A 491 2.32 -6.64 -5.72
N THR A 492 1.47 -7.37 -5.00
CA THR A 492 1.73 -8.76 -4.51
C THR A 492 1.73 -9.83 -5.62
N GLY A 493 1.45 -9.45 -6.86
CA GLY A 493 1.33 -10.34 -8.02
C GLY A 493 2.62 -10.87 -8.63
N GLY A 494 3.80 -10.61 -8.04
CA GLY A 494 5.06 -11.26 -8.43
C GLY A 494 5.47 -11.11 -9.91
N GLY A 495 4.99 -10.09 -10.62
CA GLY A 495 5.18 -9.90 -12.05
C GLY A 495 4.34 -10.83 -12.94
N SER A 496 3.45 -11.65 -12.38
CA SER A 496 2.39 -12.38 -13.11
C SER A 496 1.08 -11.61 -13.18
N VAL A 497 0.84 -10.71 -12.21
CA VAL A 497 -0.23 -9.71 -12.24
C VAL A 497 0.47 -8.35 -12.28
N GLY A 498 0.11 -7.51 -13.25
CA GLY A 498 0.65 -6.16 -13.35
C GLY A 498 0.19 -5.26 -12.22
N HIS A 499 0.65 -4.02 -12.22
CA HIS A 499 0.33 -3.06 -11.17
C HIS A 499 -1.08 -2.49 -11.35
N SER A 500 -1.54 -1.82 -10.31
CA SER A 500 -2.81 -1.10 -10.30
C SER A 500 -2.52 0.34 -9.93
N SER A 501 -2.60 1.23 -10.92
CA SER A 501 -2.41 2.67 -10.70
C SER A 501 -3.32 3.28 -9.63
N VAL A 502 -4.52 2.73 -9.39
CA VAL A 502 -5.37 3.14 -8.26
C VAL A 502 -4.74 2.73 -6.91
N GLU A 503 -4.23 1.50 -6.80
CA GLU A 503 -3.52 1.03 -5.59
C GLU A 503 -2.29 1.90 -5.32
N ASP A 504 -1.52 2.19 -6.37
CA ASP A 504 -0.27 2.94 -6.28
C ASP A 504 -0.53 4.44 -5.96
N SER A 505 -1.59 5.04 -6.51
CA SER A 505 -2.04 6.40 -6.17
C SER A 505 -2.44 6.51 -4.69
N ILE A 506 -3.23 5.56 -4.18
CA ILE A 506 -3.66 5.52 -2.77
C ILE A 506 -2.46 5.30 -1.85
N ALA A 507 -1.57 4.36 -2.18
CA ALA A 507 -0.38 4.07 -1.39
C ALA A 507 0.55 5.29 -1.30
N THR A 508 0.72 6.02 -2.40
CA THR A 508 1.49 7.26 -2.44
C THR A 508 0.87 8.34 -1.57
N LEU A 509 -0.46 8.54 -1.66
CA LEU A 509 -1.18 9.50 -0.81
C LEU A 509 -1.02 9.15 0.68
N ASP A 510 -1.11 7.88 1.03
CA ASP A 510 -0.92 7.38 2.40
C ASP A 510 0.50 7.59 2.91
N LEU A 511 1.52 7.47 2.05
CA LEU A 511 2.90 7.82 2.41
C LEU A 511 3.04 9.31 2.72
N VAL A 512 2.40 10.19 1.95
CA VAL A 512 2.40 11.63 2.25
C VAL A 512 1.66 11.92 3.56
N ARG A 513 0.52 11.28 3.83
CA ARG A 513 -0.16 11.40 5.12
C ARG A 513 0.72 10.95 6.28
N HIS A 514 1.46 9.84 6.11
CA HIS A 514 2.42 9.37 7.11
C HIS A 514 3.50 10.43 7.36
N TYR A 515 4.07 11.00 6.30
CA TYR A 515 5.08 12.05 6.39
C TYR A 515 4.56 13.28 7.13
N VAL A 516 3.35 13.75 6.79
CA VAL A 516 2.71 14.90 7.44
C VAL A 516 2.48 14.66 8.94
N LEU A 517 2.09 13.44 9.32
CA LEU A 517 1.78 13.11 10.73
C LEU A 517 3.02 12.90 11.59
N ASN A 518 4.13 12.44 11.03
CA ASN A 518 5.31 12.00 11.79
C ASN A 518 6.54 12.89 11.61
N ASP A 519 6.75 13.47 10.42
CA ASP A 519 8.01 14.11 10.04
C ASP A 519 7.92 15.64 9.94
N ILE A 520 6.71 16.21 9.77
CA ILE A 520 6.52 17.66 9.88
C ILE A 520 6.55 18.06 11.35
N LYS A 521 7.65 18.70 11.77
CA LYS A 521 7.73 19.32 13.09
C LYS A 521 6.60 20.35 13.22
N PRO A 522 5.78 20.32 14.30
CA PRO A 522 4.74 21.31 14.49
C PRO A 522 5.39 22.70 14.55
N LYS A 523 4.94 23.63 13.69
CA LYS A 523 5.30 25.05 13.84
C LYS A 523 4.89 25.48 15.26
N PRO A 524 5.76 26.17 16.02
CA PRO A 524 5.36 26.71 17.31
C PRO A 524 4.15 27.63 17.09
N LYS A 525 3.08 27.42 17.87
CA LYS A 525 1.89 28.29 17.84
C LYS A 525 2.36 29.74 18.01
N PRO A 526 1.85 30.70 17.21
CA PRO A 526 2.11 32.10 17.47
C PRO A 526 1.57 32.41 18.87
N THR A 527 2.48 32.79 19.77
CA THR A 527 2.13 33.32 21.09
C THR A 527 1.27 34.56 20.89
N PRO A 528 0.11 34.68 21.55
CA PRO A 528 -0.65 35.91 21.50
C PRO A 528 0.21 37.01 22.10
N SER A 529 0.53 38.02 21.28
CA SER A 529 1.26 39.21 21.70
C SER A 529 0.46 39.90 22.82
N SER A 530 0.98 39.86 24.04
CA SER A 530 0.46 40.66 25.13
C SER A 530 0.69 42.14 24.81
N THR A 531 -0.41 42.86 24.60
CA THR A 531 -0.51 44.31 24.70
C THR A 531 0.23 44.83 25.94
N SER A 532 1.30 45.60 25.73
CA SER A 532 1.85 46.48 26.77
C SER A 532 1.36 47.91 26.51
N ALA A 533 0.36 48.30 27.29
CA ALA A 533 0.04 49.70 27.51
C ALA A 533 1.18 50.34 28.32
N LEU A 534 1.79 51.40 27.79
CA LEU A 534 2.65 52.28 28.57
C LEU A 534 2.15 53.72 28.48
N SER A 535 1.46 54.06 29.57
CA SER A 535 1.20 55.35 30.22
C SER A 535 1.92 56.59 29.67
N ALA A 536 1.11 57.59 29.32
CA ALA A 536 1.51 58.99 29.24
C ALA A 536 1.52 59.62 30.64
N LYS A 537 2.60 60.34 30.99
CA LYS A 537 2.56 61.44 31.95
C LYS A 537 3.54 62.53 31.55
N GLU A 538 3.02 63.76 31.61
CA GLU A 538 3.60 65.04 31.26
C GLU A 538 4.85 65.43 32.08
N GLY A 539 5.66 66.29 31.48
CA GLY A 539 6.71 67.09 32.12
C GLY A 539 7.21 68.19 31.18
N THR A 540 6.87 69.42 31.51
CA THR A 540 7.01 70.70 30.82
C THR A 540 8.43 71.26 30.66
N ASP A 541 8.60 72.07 29.61
CA ASP A 541 9.50 73.22 29.38
C ASP A 541 11.03 73.06 29.50
N VAL A 542 11.75 73.46 28.45
CA VAL A 542 12.54 74.72 28.38
C VAL A 542 12.98 74.98 26.93
N VAL A 543 12.74 76.21 26.47
CA VAL A 543 13.19 76.81 25.20
C VAL A 543 14.68 77.19 25.28
N ALA A 544 15.49 76.84 24.27
CA ALA A 544 16.68 77.62 23.90
C ALA A 544 17.15 77.33 22.46
N THR A 545 17.18 78.40 21.68
CA THR A 545 17.88 78.70 20.41
C THR A 545 19.29 78.13 20.25
N SER A 546 19.68 77.67 19.05
CA SER A 546 20.65 78.36 18.15
C SER A 546 21.27 77.45 17.06
N GLN A 547 21.07 77.85 15.80
CA GLN A 547 22.05 78.01 14.71
C GLN A 547 23.18 76.97 14.41
N SER A 548 23.13 76.47 13.16
CA SER A 548 24.20 76.36 12.15
C SER A 548 25.60 75.82 12.51
N THR A 549 26.05 74.72 11.88
CA THR A 549 26.92 74.65 10.66
C THR A 549 27.39 73.19 10.39
N PRO A 550 27.80 72.86 9.15
CA PRO A 550 28.17 71.51 8.73
C PRO A 550 29.69 71.32 8.50
N ALA A 551 30.15 70.06 8.55
CA ALA A 551 31.40 69.54 7.95
C ALA A 551 31.30 68.00 8.02
N LEU A 552 31.69 67.18 7.05
CA LEU A 552 32.38 67.33 5.77
C LEU A 552 32.03 66.09 4.93
#